data_AF-A0A0F9TY22-F1
#
_entry.id   AF-A0A0F9TY22-F1
#
_cell.length_a   1.000
_cell.length_b   1.000
_cell.length_c   1.000
_cell.angle_alpha   90.00
_cell.angle_beta   90.00
_cell.angle_gamma   90.00
#
_symmetry.space_group_name_H-M   'P 1'
#
loop_
_entity.id
_entity.type
_entity.pdbx_description
1 polymer ?
#
loop_
_entity_poly.entity_id
_entity_poly.type
_entity_poly.pdbx_seq_one_letter_code
_entity_poly.pdbx_strand_id
1 'polypeptide(L)'
;MRPSIRTPTSNPSFVALFTPKLITVLREGYRLSHFRSDVVAGLTVAIVALPLSMAIAIASGASPAQGLYTAIIGGFLVSALGGSRFQVGGPAGAFIVLVATTVQLHGMDGLLLATILSGVMLMAVGLLRFGTYIKFIPYPVTVGFTAGIAVIIFASQIKDLLGLTLGDAEPGPLLEKLPVIWAGLPSFNAAAIALSAATIVVITGLKRARPHWPGMLIAVIAAAAATGLLHLPVSTIGTAFGGIPSSLPLPSLPEFTFAKIQAVLPSAVAFTLLGSIESLLSAVVADGMTGRRHRSNCELVAQGVANVASGLFGGICVTGTIARTATNVRAGAHGPVAGMLHAVILLLFVLVAAPLASYIPLASLAGVLAVVAWNMIEKHAFATLLRASRGDAAVLLATFLLTIFRDLTEAIVVGFALGSVLFIHRMSKATSIATHGPFVAEDRADDANGGRSPYDETAAMDPDVVVYRISGAFFFGAAASIGSVLDRIADTHRALIIDFAAVPFLDSTAANMLEGLAHKATRRGVKVVLTGTSHEIRKDLFLHGIKPPLVSYEPSIDKALATVRQGVG
;
A
#
# COMPACT_ATOMS: atom_id res chain seq x y z
N MET A 1 -16.34 -46.88 -7.99
CA MET A 1 -16.77 -45.84 -7.03
C MET A 1 -15.74 -44.71 -7.04
N ARG A 2 -16.08 -43.54 -7.63
CA ARG A 2 -15.22 -42.35 -7.58
C ARG A 2 -15.41 -41.65 -6.23
N PRO A 3 -14.35 -41.15 -5.57
CA PRO A 3 -14.49 -40.43 -4.31
C PRO A 3 -15.24 -39.12 -4.57
N SER A 4 -16.29 -38.86 -3.78
CA SER A 4 -17.04 -37.61 -3.90
C SER A 4 -16.13 -36.44 -3.53
N ILE A 5 -16.01 -35.49 -4.46
CA ILE A 5 -15.36 -34.21 -4.21
C ILE A 5 -16.28 -33.46 -3.26
N ARG A 6 -16.03 -33.57 -1.95
CA ARG A 6 -16.66 -32.69 -0.96
C ARG A 6 -16.20 -31.26 -1.25
N THR A 7 -17.07 -30.46 -1.84
CA THR A 7 -16.93 -29.01 -1.89
C THR A 7 -17.02 -28.48 -0.46
N PRO A 8 -16.00 -27.81 0.09
CA PRO A 8 -16.15 -27.17 1.39
C PRO A 8 -16.95 -25.88 1.19
N THR A 9 -18.27 -25.98 1.34
CA THR A 9 -19.24 -24.86 1.34
C THR A 9 -19.46 -24.29 2.75
N SER A 10 -18.52 -24.43 3.68
CA SER A 10 -18.62 -23.77 4.98
C SER A 10 -18.08 -22.35 4.88
N ASN A 11 -18.92 -21.35 5.14
CA ASN A 11 -18.44 -20.00 5.41
C ASN A 11 -17.32 -20.06 6.46
N PRO A 12 -16.21 -19.30 6.28
CA PRO A 12 -15.08 -19.37 7.19
C PRO A 12 -15.52 -18.99 8.59
N SER A 13 -15.14 -19.81 9.58
CA SER A 13 -15.45 -19.54 10.99
C SER A 13 -14.77 -18.25 11.47
N PHE A 14 -15.29 -17.66 12.55
CA PHE A 14 -14.65 -16.49 13.19
C PHE A 14 -13.18 -16.77 13.50
N VAL A 15 -12.89 -17.93 14.10
CA VAL A 15 -11.51 -18.36 14.39
C VAL A 15 -10.67 -18.40 13.11
N ALA A 16 -11.19 -18.94 12.01
CA ALA A 16 -10.47 -18.99 10.74
C ALA A 16 -10.17 -17.59 10.16
N LEU A 17 -11.05 -16.61 10.38
CA LEU A 17 -10.89 -15.23 9.90
C LEU A 17 -9.95 -14.39 10.77
N PHE A 18 -9.88 -14.65 12.07
CA PHE A 18 -9.08 -13.87 13.04
C PHE A 18 -7.81 -14.57 13.52
N THR A 19 -7.55 -15.80 13.07
CA THR A 19 -6.24 -16.43 13.30
C THR A 19 -5.15 -15.64 12.57
N PRO A 20 -4.06 -15.22 13.24
CA PRO A 20 -2.91 -14.63 12.57
C PRO A 20 -2.32 -15.53 11.49
N LYS A 21 -1.71 -14.94 10.46
CA LYS A 21 -1.01 -15.73 9.43
C LYS A 21 0.20 -16.47 9.99
N LEU A 22 0.80 -15.98 11.08
CA LEU A 22 1.90 -16.66 11.77
C LEU A 22 1.52 -18.10 12.13
N ILE A 23 0.37 -18.30 12.77
CA ILE A 23 -0.13 -19.64 13.13
C ILE A 23 -0.36 -20.50 11.88
N THR A 24 -0.84 -19.90 10.80
CA THR A 24 -1.08 -20.63 9.54
C THR A 24 0.24 -21.12 8.93
N VAL A 25 1.26 -20.27 8.90
CA VAL A 25 2.59 -20.62 8.37
C VAL A 25 3.26 -21.69 9.23
N LEU A 26 3.16 -21.60 10.56
CA LEU A 26 3.70 -22.62 11.47
C LEU A 26 3.01 -23.99 11.27
N ARG A 27 1.70 -24.00 11.04
CA ARG A 27 0.93 -25.22 10.75
C ARG A 27 1.26 -25.85 9.38
N GLU A 28 1.67 -25.05 8.40
CA GLU A 28 2.11 -25.54 7.08
C GLU A 28 3.49 -26.23 7.14
N GLY A 29 4.21 -26.09 8.26
CA GLY A 29 5.55 -26.63 8.46
C GLY A 29 6.62 -25.56 8.24
N TYR A 30 7.28 -25.17 9.33
CA TYR A 30 8.33 -24.14 9.31
C TYR A 30 9.71 -24.77 9.46
N ARG A 31 10.48 -24.79 8.36
CA ARG A 31 11.80 -25.44 8.29
C ARG A 31 12.92 -24.42 8.50
N LEU A 32 14.12 -24.91 8.81
CA LEU A 32 15.32 -24.06 8.95
C LEU A 32 15.63 -23.25 7.68
N SER A 33 15.32 -23.78 6.50
CA SER A 33 15.46 -23.03 5.23
C SER A 33 14.54 -21.80 5.18
N HIS A 34 13.31 -21.91 5.68
CA HIS A 34 12.36 -20.80 5.76
C HIS A 34 12.86 -19.74 6.75
N PHE A 35 13.36 -20.18 7.91
CA PHE A 35 13.96 -19.28 8.89
C PHE A 35 15.15 -18.50 8.32
N ARG A 36 16.07 -19.17 7.60
CA ARG A 36 17.19 -18.47 6.93
C ARG A 36 16.71 -17.42 5.93
N SER A 37 15.67 -17.75 5.15
CA SER A 37 15.04 -16.81 4.22
C SER A 37 14.45 -15.60 4.93
N ASP A 38 13.72 -15.84 6.03
CA ASP A 38 13.10 -14.80 6.84
C ASP A 38 14.14 -13.93 7.58
N VAL A 39 15.29 -14.48 7.98
CA VAL A 39 16.41 -13.72 8.55
C VAL A 39 17.00 -12.76 7.52
N VAL A 40 17.28 -13.24 6.30
CA VAL A 40 17.83 -12.39 5.24
C VAL A 40 16.84 -11.29 4.85
N ALA A 41 15.56 -11.64 4.72
CA ALA A 41 14.50 -10.67 4.42
C ALA A 41 14.33 -9.66 5.56
N GLY A 42 14.25 -10.11 6.81
CA GLY A 42 14.15 -9.26 7.99
C GLY A 42 15.32 -8.29 8.13
N LEU A 43 16.56 -8.76 7.89
CA LEU A 43 17.76 -7.92 7.86
C LEU A 43 17.69 -6.87 6.75
N THR A 44 17.33 -7.28 5.53
CA THR A 44 17.19 -6.39 4.38
C THR A 44 16.18 -5.28 4.66
N VAL A 45 15.04 -5.63 5.24
CA VAL A 45 13.99 -4.68 5.59
C VAL A 45 14.42 -3.78 6.75
N ALA A 46 15.09 -4.31 7.78
CA ALA A 46 15.62 -3.50 8.90
C ALA A 46 16.61 -2.43 8.43
N ILE A 47 17.53 -2.81 7.54
CA ILE A 47 18.49 -1.91 6.91
C ILE A 47 17.80 -0.74 6.19
N VAL A 48 16.73 -1.01 5.43
CA VAL A 48 15.99 0.04 4.69
C VAL A 48 15.11 0.86 5.64
N ALA A 49 14.51 0.22 6.64
CA ALA A 49 13.54 0.83 7.53
C ALA A 49 14.17 1.76 8.57
N LEU A 50 15.41 1.50 9.02
CA LEU A 50 16.09 2.29 10.04
C LEU A 50 16.14 3.79 9.69
N PRO A 51 16.73 4.22 8.56
CA PRO A 51 16.76 5.64 8.20
C PRO A 51 15.36 6.19 7.91
N LEU A 52 14.49 5.39 7.29
CA LEU A 52 13.15 5.82 6.92
C LEU A 52 12.27 6.10 8.15
N SER A 53 12.34 5.26 9.19
CA SER A 53 11.56 5.44 10.41
C SER A 53 11.94 6.70 11.17
N MET A 54 13.25 6.98 11.29
CA MET A 54 13.73 8.22 11.91
C MET A 54 13.34 9.45 11.09
N ALA A 55 13.53 9.41 9.77
CA ALA A 55 13.20 10.52 8.91
C ALA A 55 11.69 10.85 8.95
N ILE A 56 10.83 9.82 8.90
CA ILE A 56 9.37 10.02 8.99
C ILE A 56 8.99 10.64 10.33
N ALA A 57 9.56 10.19 11.46
CA ALA A 57 9.26 10.76 12.76
C ALA A 57 9.67 12.24 12.84
N ILE A 58 10.90 12.57 12.40
CA ILE A 58 11.41 13.94 12.36
C ILE A 58 10.51 14.83 11.48
N ALA A 59 10.16 14.36 10.29
CA ALA A 59 9.27 15.09 9.38
C ALA A 59 7.87 15.30 9.97
N SER A 60 7.46 14.48 10.93
CA SER A 60 6.18 14.58 11.64
C SER A 60 6.25 15.45 12.90
N GLY A 61 7.38 16.09 13.20
CA GLY A 61 7.59 16.85 14.44
C GLY A 61 7.86 15.98 15.69
N ALA A 62 8.04 14.67 15.51
CA ALA A 62 8.40 13.72 16.56
C ALA A 62 9.92 13.49 16.61
N SER A 63 10.42 12.93 17.71
CA SER A 63 11.84 12.58 17.82
C SER A 63 12.17 11.32 17.00
N PRO A 64 13.42 11.15 16.51
CA PRO A 64 13.81 9.97 15.75
C PRO A 64 13.61 8.67 16.54
N ALA A 65 13.73 8.72 17.87
CA ALA A 65 13.50 7.60 18.76
C ALA A 65 12.06 7.08 18.65
N GLN A 66 11.06 7.98 18.54
CA GLN A 66 9.66 7.59 18.45
C GLN A 66 9.37 6.80 17.17
N GLY A 67 10.00 7.18 16.05
CA GLY A 67 9.92 6.41 14.81
C GLY A 67 10.51 5.00 14.94
N LEU A 68 11.61 4.86 15.68
CA LEU A 68 12.23 3.57 15.98
C LEU A 68 11.35 2.73 16.92
N TYR A 69 10.77 3.31 17.97
CA TYR A 69 9.84 2.62 18.87
C TYR A 69 8.62 2.09 18.12
N THR A 70 8.03 2.90 17.23
CA THR A 70 6.92 2.49 16.36
C THR A 70 7.32 1.33 15.46
N ALA A 71 8.51 1.36 14.85
CA ALA A 71 8.98 0.29 13.97
C ALA A 71 9.31 -1.01 14.72
N ILE A 72 9.89 -0.90 15.92
CA ILE A 72 10.24 -2.06 16.75
C ILE A 72 8.97 -2.70 17.32
N ILE A 73 8.16 -1.93 18.05
CA ILE A 73 7.03 -2.48 18.81
C ILE A 73 5.83 -2.69 17.92
N GLY A 74 5.43 -1.64 17.20
CA GLY A 74 4.31 -1.69 16.27
C GLY A 74 4.60 -2.65 15.11
N GLY A 75 5.79 -2.56 14.50
CA GLY A 75 6.19 -3.46 13.41
C GLY A 75 6.19 -4.92 13.81
N PHE A 76 6.71 -5.25 15.01
CA PHE A 76 6.66 -6.62 15.53
C PHE A 76 5.23 -7.14 15.68
N LEU A 77 4.35 -6.35 16.31
CA LEU A 77 2.96 -6.75 16.57
C LEU A 77 2.13 -6.90 15.30
N VAL A 78 2.33 -6.01 14.32
CA VAL A 78 1.70 -6.14 13.00
C VAL A 78 2.07 -7.47 12.36
N SER A 79 3.34 -7.86 12.36
CA SER A 79 3.75 -9.14 11.77
C SER A 79 3.33 -10.34 12.61
N ALA A 80 3.37 -10.25 13.94
CA ALA A 80 3.01 -11.36 14.82
C ALA A 80 1.51 -11.67 14.79
N LEU A 81 0.66 -10.65 14.75
CA LEU A 81 -0.80 -10.76 14.88
C LEU A 81 -1.55 -10.58 13.54
N GLY A 82 -0.86 -10.13 12.50
CA GLY A 82 -1.44 -9.72 11.23
C GLY A 82 -2.14 -10.81 10.42
N GLY A 83 -3.04 -10.35 9.55
CA GLY A 83 -3.79 -11.17 8.61
C GLY A 83 -3.03 -11.42 7.30
N SER A 84 -1.90 -10.76 7.09
CA SER A 84 -1.02 -10.89 5.92
C SER A 84 0.26 -11.67 6.24
N ARG A 85 0.80 -12.40 5.26
CA ARG A 85 2.04 -13.19 5.44
C ARG A 85 3.31 -12.35 5.41
N PHE A 86 3.29 -11.22 4.71
CA PHE A 86 4.51 -10.50 4.35
C PHE A 86 4.51 -9.04 4.81
N GLN A 87 3.40 -8.60 5.41
CA GLN A 87 3.21 -7.24 5.88
C GLN A 87 4.26 -6.84 6.90
N VAL A 88 4.87 -5.68 6.68
CA VAL A 88 5.78 -5.04 7.63
C VAL A 88 5.17 -3.74 8.10
N GLY A 89 4.93 -3.66 9.41
CA GLY A 89 4.39 -2.49 10.08
C GLY A 89 5.46 -1.45 10.42
N GLY A 90 5.02 -0.24 10.75
CA GLY A 90 5.84 0.81 11.35
C GLY A 90 5.32 2.21 10.98
N PRO A 91 6.13 3.27 11.18
CA PRO A 91 5.72 4.61 10.80
C PRO A 91 5.68 4.74 9.29
N ALA A 92 4.74 5.54 8.78
CA ALA A 92 4.50 5.73 7.35
C ALA A 92 4.42 7.21 6.97
N GLY A 93 4.92 7.54 5.77
CA GLY A 93 4.94 8.91 5.28
C GLY A 93 3.56 9.55 5.16
N ALA A 94 2.53 8.74 4.87
CA ALA A 94 1.13 9.21 4.79
C ALA A 94 0.62 9.85 6.08
N PHE A 95 1.20 9.48 7.23
CA PHE A 95 0.82 10.01 8.52
C PHE A 95 1.57 11.30 8.89
N ILE A 96 2.60 11.71 8.13
CA ILE A 96 3.48 12.82 8.51
C ILE A 96 2.70 14.09 8.86
N VAL A 97 1.79 14.48 7.97
CA VAL A 97 1.02 15.73 8.11
C VAL A 97 0.05 15.63 9.29
N LEU A 98 -0.70 14.54 9.39
CA LEU A 98 -1.67 14.36 10.47
C LEU A 98 -0.96 14.30 11.83
N VAL A 99 0.17 13.60 11.92
CA VAL A 99 0.97 13.54 13.14
C VAL A 99 1.52 14.92 13.48
N ALA A 100 2.12 15.64 12.53
CA ALA A 100 2.63 17.00 12.75
C ALA A 100 1.53 17.94 13.25
N THR A 101 0.37 17.95 12.60
CA THR A 101 -0.78 18.77 13.00
C THR A 101 -1.28 18.38 14.39
N THR A 102 -1.39 17.09 14.71
CA THR A 102 -1.81 16.64 16.05
C THR A 102 -0.80 17.04 17.12
N VAL A 103 0.51 16.96 16.84
CA VAL A 103 1.56 17.41 17.77
C VAL A 103 1.49 18.92 17.97
N GLN A 104 1.27 19.70 16.90
CA GLN A 104 1.13 21.16 16.98
C GLN A 104 -0.10 21.57 17.81
N LEU A 105 -1.24 20.91 17.62
CA LEU A 105 -2.50 21.27 18.28
C LEU A 105 -2.65 20.71 19.69
N HIS A 106 -2.10 19.52 19.96
CA HIS A 106 -2.39 18.78 21.18
C HIS A 106 -1.13 18.31 21.94
N GLY A 107 0.06 18.59 21.42
CA GLY A 107 1.32 18.14 21.96
C GLY A 107 1.57 16.64 21.75
N MET A 108 2.74 16.17 22.19
CA MET A 108 3.11 14.76 22.10
C MET A 108 2.15 13.85 22.86
N ASP A 109 1.72 14.24 24.07
CA ASP A 109 0.77 13.45 24.85
C ASP A 109 -0.58 13.29 24.14
N GLY A 110 -1.02 14.36 23.45
CA GLY A 110 -2.22 14.32 22.61
C GLY A 110 -2.08 13.36 21.43
N LEU A 111 -0.90 13.33 20.79
CA LEU A 111 -0.60 12.36 19.74
C LEU A 111 -0.68 10.92 20.27
N LEU A 112 0.01 10.61 21.37
CA LEU A 112 0.03 9.26 21.94
C LEU A 112 -1.38 8.79 22.30
N LEU A 113 -2.19 9.66 22.89
CA LEU A 113 -3.60 9.36 23.18
C LEU A 113 -4.41 9.14 21.90
N ALA A 114 -4.26 9.99 20.87
CA ALA A 114 -4.92 9.83 19.58
C ALA A 114 -4.54 8.50 18.90
N THR A 115 -3.27 8.11 18.98
CA THR A 115 -2.77 6.83 18.46
C THR A 115 -3.39 5.64 19.21
N ILE A 116 -3.49 5.69 20.54
CA ILE A 116 -4.14 4.65 21.34
C ILE A 116 -5.62 4.54 20.98
N LEU A 117 -6.34 5.66 20.93
CA LEU A 117 -7.76 5.71 20.55
C LEU A 117 -7.98 5.18 19.13
N SER A 118 -7.11 5.56 18.18
CA SER A 118 -7.12 5.00 16.83
C SER A 118 -6.93 3.49 16.85
N GLY A 119 -6.03 2.98 17.70
CA GLY A 119 -5.84 1.55 17.88
C GLY A 119 -7.10 0.83 18.35
N VAL A 120 -7.82 1.40 19.32
CA VAL A 120 -9.13 0.90 19.79
C VAL A 120 -10.16 0.90 18.66
N MET A 121 -10.24 2.00 17.90
CA MET A 121 -11.17 2.12 16.77
C MET A 121 -10.86 1.12 15.66
N LEU A 122 -9.58 0.89 15.32
CA LEU A 122 -9.15 -0.11 14.34
C LEU A 122 -9.54 -1.53 14.77
N MET A 123 -9.36 -1.86 16.06
CA MET A 123 -9.85 -3.13 16.61
C MET A 123 -11.37 -3.25 16.47
N ALA A 124 -12.13 -2.20 16.79
CA ALA A 124 -13.58 -2.20 16.63
C ALA A 124 -14.00 -2.40 15.16
N VAL A 125 -13.42 -1.64 14.22
CA VAL A 125 -13.68 -1.78 12.77
C VAL A 125 -13.35 -3.20 12.28
N GLY A 126 -12.24 -3.78 12.74
CA GLY A 126 -11.86 -5.16 12.42
C GLY A 126 -12.84 -6.19 12.97
N LEU A 127 -13.21 -6.10 14.25
CA LEU A 127 -14.15 -7.01 14.92
C LEU A 127 -15.57 -6.93 14.33
N LEU A 128 -16.02 -5.73 13.93
CA LEU A 128 -17.27 -5.49 13.22
C LEU A 128 -17.22 -5.94 11.74
N ARG A 129 -16.08 -6.47 11.29
CA ARG A 129 -15.82 -6.99 9.93
C ARG A 129 -15.87 -5.94 8.83
N PHE A 130 -15.65 -4.68 9.16
CA PHE A 130 -15.67 -3.58 8.21
C PHE A 130 -14.44 -3.52 7.30
N GLY A 131 -13.37 -4.25 7.60
CA GLY A 131 -12.17 -4.32 6.74
C GLY A 131 -12.44 -4.91 5.35
N THR A 132 -13.54 -5.64 5.17
CA THR A 132 -13.94 -6.14 3.85
C THR A 132 -14.37 -5.01 2.91
N TYR A 133 -14.93 -3.92 3.45
CA TYR A 133 -15.51 -2.82 2.67
C TYR A 133 -14.47 -1.86 2.14
N ILE A 134 -13.23 -1.91 2.62
CA ILE A 134 -12.16 -1.05 2.11
C ILE A 134 -11.87 -1.29 0.62
N LYS A 135 -12.19 -2.50 0.13
CA LYS A 135 -12.12 -2.86 -1.29
C LYS A 135 -13.04 -2.01 -2.17
N PHE A 136 -13.98 -1.29 -1.55
CA PHE A 136 -14.89 -0.39 -2.23
C PHE A 136 -14.34 1.05 -2.34
N ILE A 137 -13.14 1.33 -1.85
CA ILE A 137 -12.50 2.63 -2.08
C ILE A 137 -12.06 2.70 -3.54
N PRO A 138 -12.54 3.70 -4.31
CA PRO A 138 -12.20 3.81 -5.71
C PRO A 138 -10.70 4.06 -5.93
N TYR A 139 -10.11 3.37 -6.90
CA TYR A 139 -8.69 3.52 -7.26
C TYR A 139 -8.24 4.98 -7.54
N PRO A 140 -9.07 5.86 -8.17
CA PRO A 140 -8.68 7.27 -8.34
C PRO A 140 -8.47 8.02 -7.02
N VAL A 141 -9.18 7.66 -5.96
CA VAL A 141 -9.03 8.28 -4.63
C VAL A 141 -7.66 7.92 -4.07
N THR A 142 -7.27 6.65 -4.12
CA THR A 142 -5.97 6.21 -3.56
C THR A 142 -4.81 6.82 -4.33
N VAL A 143 -4.84 6.84 -5.67
CA VAL A 143 -3.76 7.43 -6.48
C VAL A 143 -3.65 8.94 -6.25
N GLY A 144 -4.79 9.65 -6.20
CA GLY A 144 -4.81 11.10 -5.97
C GLY A 144 -4.30 11.48 -4.59
N PHE A 145 -4.72 10.72 -3.58
CA PHE A 145 -4.31 10.88 -2.20
C PHE A 145 -2.80 10.61 -1.99
N THR A 146 -2.28 9.49 -2.51
CA THR A 146 -0.85 9.16 -2.43
C THR A 146 0.02 10.21 -3.14
N ALA A 147 -0.41 10.70 -4.31
CA ALA A 147 0.28 11.78 -5.02
C ALA A 147 0.26 13.10 -4.24
N GLY A 148 -0.85 13.43 -3.57
CA GLY A 148 -0.97 14.63 -2.74
C GLY A 148 -0.04 14.57 -1.53
N ILE A 149 -0.01 13.43 -0.82
CA ILE A 149 0.92 13.18 0.28
C ILE A 149 2.37 13.35 -0.18
N ALA A 150 2.74 12.79 -1.33
CA ALA A 150 4.10 12.89 -1.84
C ALA A 150 4.56 14.34 -1.99
N VAL A 151 3.68 15.23 -2.46
CA VAL A 151 3.96 16.68 -2.56
C VAL A 151 4.20 17.30 -1.18
N ILE A 152 3.35 16.97 -0.20
CA ILE A 152 3.46 17.56 1.14
C ILE A 152 4.70 17.04 1.89
N ILE A 153 5.03 15.74 1.74
CA ILE A 153 6.28 15.18 2.28
C ILE A 153 7.47 15.93 1.70
N PHE A 154 7.53 16.08 0.38
CA PHE A 154 8.62 16.79 -0.30
C PHE A 154 8.73 18.23 0.18
N ALA A 155 7.61 18.96 0.26
CA ALA A 155 7.57 20.32 0.78
C ALA A 155 8.11 20.39 2.22
N SER A 156 7.82 19.39 3.03
CA SER A 156 8.33 19.28 4.41
C SER A 156 9.80 18.92 4.52
N GLN A 157 10.46 18.57 3.42
CA GLN A 157 11.90 18.35 3.40
C GLN A 157 12.69 19.59 2.98
N ILE A 158 12.06 20.62 2.41
CA ILE A 158 12.76 21.77 1.80
C ILE A 158 13.68 22.48 2.81
N LYS A 159 13.22 22.65 4.05
CA LYS A 159 14.01 23.22 5.14
C LYS A 159 15.33 22.48 5.33
N ASP A 160 15.28 21.16 5.54
CA ASP A 160 16.47 20.36 5.83
C ASP A 160 17.33 20.07 4.57
N LEU A 161 16.71 20.01 3.39
CA LEU A 161 17.42 19.89 2.11
C LEU A 161 18.33 21.09 1.85
N LEU A 162 17.85 22.29 2.20
CA LEU A 162 18.58 23.55 2.05
C LEU A 162 19.35 23.96 3.30
N GLY A 163 19.15 23.25 4.43
CA GLY A 163 19.72 23.57 5.73
C GLY A 163 19.29 24.93 6.28
N LEU A 164 18.02 25.30 6.09
CA LEU A 164 17.48 26.60 6.51
C LEU A 164 17.28 26.68 8.03
N THR A 165 17.53 27.85 8.59
CA THR A 165 17.07 28.23 9.92
C THR A 165 15.82 29.08 9.80
N LEU A 166 14.69 28.60 10.34
CA LEU A 166 13.42 29.33 10.34
C LEU A 166 13.30 30.14 11.63
N GLY A 167 12.80 31.38 11.53
CA GLY A 167 12.55 32.24 12.68
C GLY A 167 11.33 31.82 13.50
N ASP A 168 10.29 31.34 12.82
CA ASP A 168 9.06 30.82 13.43
C ASP A 168 8.98 29.29 13.34
N ALA A 169 8.06 28.72 14.11
CA ALA A 169 7.71 27.31 13.99
C ALA A 169 7.18 27.00 12.58
N GLU A 170 7.64 25.89 12.01
CA GLU A 170 7.27 25.49 10.65
C GLU A 170 5.79 25.07 10.58
N PRO A 171 4.94 25.78 9.80
CA PRO A 171 3.54 25.41 9.66
C PRO A 171 3.37 24.03 9.01
N GLY A 172 2.35 23.31 9.45
CA GLY A 172 1.92 22.05 8.81
C GLY A 172 1.36 22.26 7.39
N PRO A 173 0.34 23.12 7.21
CA PRO A 173 -0.30 23.36 5.91
C PRO A 173 0.66 23.98 4.88
N LEU A 174 0.58 23.51 3.63
CA LEU A 174 1.52 23.92 2.57
C LEU A 174 1.50 25.43 2.29
N LEU A 175 0.31 26.03 2.23
CA LEU A 175 0.15 27.44 1.86
C LEU A 175 0.76 28.40 2.91
N GLU A 176 0.66 28.04 4.19
CA GLU A 176 1.24 28.80 5.30
C GLU A 176 2.76 28.58 5.41
N LYS A 177 3.21 27.38 5.02
CA LYS A 177 4.61 26.97 5.07
C LYS A 177 5.49 27.65 4.02
N LEU A 178 4.98 27.87 2.80
CA LEU A 178 5.78 28.44 1.70
C LEU A 178 6.34 29.84 2.00
N PRO A 179 5.58 30.81 2.55
CA PRO A 179 6.12 32.10 2.96
C PRO A 179 7.23 32.00 4.02
N VAL A 180 7.08 31.10 5.00
CA VAL A 180 8.08 30.89 6.07
C VAL A 180 9.39 30.33 5.48
N ILE A 181 9.29 29.34 4.59
CA ILE A 181 10.45 28.80 3.87
C ILE A 181 11.11 29.91 3.02
N TRP A 182 10.30 30.70 2.31
CA TRP A 182 10.80 31.79 1.46
C TRP A 182 11.57 32.84 2.26
N ALA A 183 11.04 33.26 3.41
CA ALA A 183 11.72 34.18 4.32
C ALA A 183 13.03 33.58 4.88
N GLY A 184 13.09 32.26 5.07
CA GLY A 184 14.27 31.54 5.52
C GLY A 184 15.35 31.32 4.45
N LEU A 185 15.06 31.51 3.15
CA LEU A 185 16.00 31.22 2.05
C LEU A 185 17.40 31.86 2.21
N PRO A 186 17.56 33.10 2.71
CA PRO A 186 18.89 33.69 2.91
C PRO A 186 19.78 32.92 3.90
N SER A 187 19.19 32.07 4.74
CA SER A 187 19.91 31.26 5.73
C SER A 187 20.40 29.90 5.21
N PHE A 188 20.39 29.69 3.89
CA PHE A 188 20.78 28.41 3.31
C PHE A 188 22.20 27.99 3.67
N ASN A 189 22.39 26.68 3.80
CA ASN A 189 23.66 26.08 4.15
C ASN A 189 24.19 25.26 2.96
N ALA A 190 25.27 25.73 2.34
CA ALA A 190 25.88 25.08 1.18
C ALA A 190 26.34 23.64 1.47
N ALA A 191 26.82 23.36 2.69
CA ALA A 191 27.23 22.01 3.08
C ALA A 191 26.01 21.08 3.19
N ALA A 192 24.88 21.56 3.72
CA ALA A 192 23.64 20.80 3.79
C ALA A 192 23.10 20.48 2.38
N ILE A 193 23.10 21.47 1.47
CA ILE A 193 22.70 21.29 0.06
C ILE A 193 23.59 20.27 -0.65
N ALA A 194 24.90 20.40 -0.52
CA ALA A 194 25.85 19.47 -1.14
C ALA A 194 25.64 18.05 -0.62
N LEU A 195 25.42 17.90 0.69
CA LEU A 195 25.23 16.61 1.33
C LEU A 195 23.88 15.96 0.97
N SER A 196 22.80 16.74 0.92
CA SER A 196 21.48 16.25 0.51
C SER A 196 21.47 15.85 -0.97
N ALA A 197 22.08 16.66 -1.85
CA ALA A 197 22.25 16.34 -3.26
C ALA A 197 23.11 15.08 -3.45
N ALA A 198 24.25 14.98 -2.75
CA ALA A 198 25.10 13.79 -2.78
C ALA A 198 24.34 12.54 -2.31
N THR A 199 23.54 12.67 -1.25
CA THR A 199 22.68 11.59 -0.75
C THR A 199 21.70 11.12 -1.84
N ILE A 200 21.01 12.04 -2.51
CA ILE A 200 20.08 11.74 -3.62
C ILE A 200 20.81 11.06 -4.79
N VAL A 201 21.99 11.56 -5.17
CA VAL A 201 22.81 11.01 -6.25
C VAL A 201 23.28 9.59 -5.92
N VAL A 202 23.75 9.34 -4.69
CA VAL A 202 24.15 8.00 -4.26
C VAL A 202 22.96 7.04 -4.31
N ILE A 203 21.80 7.43 -3.78
CA ILE A 203 20.60 6.57 -3.77
C ILE A 203 20.16 6.23 -5.20
N THR A 204 20.05 7.23 -6.06
CA THR A 204 19.56 7.06 -7.45
C THR A 204 20.58 6.37 -8.34
N GLY A 205 21.86 6.70 -8.20
CA GLY A 205 22.98 6.06 -8.90
C GLY A 205 23.11 4.59 -8.53
N LEU A 206 23.03 4.26 -7.23
CA LEU A 206 23.11 2.87 -6.79
C LEU A 206 21.87 2.06 -7.20
N LYS A 207 20.67 2.67 -7.22
CA LYS A 207 19.47 2.05 -7.78
C LYS A 207 19.63 1.67 -9.25
N ARG A 208 20.40 2.44 -10.03
CA ARG A 208 20.70 2.15 -11.45
C ARG A 208 21.79 1.10 -11.60
N ALA A 209 22.89 1.22 -10.85
CA ALA A 209 24.09 0.40 -11.02
C ALA A 209 24.05 -0.94 -10.26
N ARG A 210 23.52 -0.94 -9.03
CA ARG A 210 23.44 -2.11 -8.13
C ARG A 210 22.07 -2.13 -7.42
N PRO A 211 20.96 -2.47 -8.11
CA PRO A 211 19.60 -2.38 -7.57
C PRO A 211 19.35 -3.19 -6.27
N HIS A 212 20.16 -4.22 -6.01
CA HIS A 212 20.05 -5.09 -4.85
C HIS A 212 20.75 -4.52 -3.59
N TRP A 213 21.53 -3.45 -3.72
CA TRP A 213 22.24 -2.86 -2.60
C TRP A 213 21.34 -1.89 -1.83
N PRO A 214 21.52 -1.77 -0.49
CA PRO A 214 20.70 -0.90 0.34
C PRO A 214 21.10 0.58 0.19
N GLY A 215 20.76 1.19 -0.95
CA GLY A 215 21.21 2.52 -1.33
C GLY A 215 20.90 3.63 -0.32
N MET A 216 19.73 3.57 0.35
CA MET A 216 19.38 4.55 1.40
C MET A 216 20.30 4.44 2.61
N LEU A 217 20.60 3.24 3.09
CA LEU A 217 21.50 3.04 4.22
C LEU A 217 22.93 3.46 3.87
N ILE A 218 23.41 3.06 2.69
CA ILE A 218 24.76 3.43 2.23
C ILE A 218 24.91 4.94 2.15
N ALA A 219 23.91 5.63 1.60
CA ALA A 219 23.93 7.09 1.51
C ALA A 219 23.93 7.75 2.90
N VAL A 220 23.13 7.27 3.84
CA VAL A 220 23.08 7.80 5.22
C VAL A 220 24.38 7.52 5.98
N ILE A 221 24.95 6.31 5.87
CA ILE A 221 26.24 5.98 6.51
C ILE A 221 27.37 6.83 5.91
N ALA A 222 27.41 6.96 4.58
CA ALA A 222 28.41 7.79 3.91
C ALA A 222 28.29 9.26 4.32
N ALA A 223 27.05 9.78 4.42
CA ALA A 223 26.80 11.14 4.88
C ALA A 223 27.21 11.32 6.36
N ALA A 224 26.88 10.39 7.25
CA ALA A 224 27.29 10.43 8.65
C ALA A 224 28.82 10.37 8.80
N ALA A 225 29.49 9.52 8.04
CA ALA A 225 30.95 9.44 8.02
C ALA A 225 31.57 10.74 7.49
N ALA A 226 31.06 11.30 6.39
CA ALA A 226 31.53 12.57 5.84
C ALA A 226 31.35 13.72 6.83
N THR A 227 30.18 13.83 7.46
CA THR A 227 29.92 14.86 8.48
C THR A 227 30.81 14.71 9.70
N GLY A 228 31.01 13.49 10.20
CA GLY A 228 31.85 13.23 11.36
C GLY A 228 33.34 13.46 11.09
N LEU A 229 33.85 13.00 9.94
CA LEU A 229 35.29 13.08 9.60
C LEU A 229 35.71 14.45 9.08
N LEU A 230 34.83 15.15 8.35
CA LEU A 230 35.13 16.46 7.76
C LEU A 230 34.61 17.62 8.63
N HIS A 231 34.00 17.33 9.77
CA HIS A 231 33.38 18.31 10.67
C HIS A 231 32.46 19.29 9.93
N LEU A 232 31.61 18.76 9.05
CA LEU A 232 30.72 19.60 8.23
C LEU A 232 29.76 20.39 9.13
N PRO A 233 29.55 21.69 8.89
CA PRO A 233 28.69 22.54 9.71
C PRO A 233 27.21 22.29 9.38
N VAL A 234 26.71 21.08 9.63
CA VAL A 234 25.33 20.67 9.33
C VAL A 234 24.63 20.16 10.59
N SER A 235 23.32 20.39 10.70
CA SER A 235 22.52 19.86 11.79
C SER A 235 22.47 18.32 11.72
N THR A 236 22.75 17.68 12.84
CA THR A 236 22.72 16.22 13.02
C THR A 236 21.65 15.81 14.03
N ILE A 237 21.34 14.52 14.09
CA ILE A 237 20.49 13.96 15.15
C ILE A 237 21.05 14.31 16.54
N GLY A 238 22.38 14.24 16.72
CA GLY A 238 23.03 14.57 17.98
C GLY A 238 22.80 16.02 18.40
N THR A 239 23.02 16.96 17.48
CA THR A 239 22.90 18.41 17.78
C THR A 239 21.44 18.86 17.90
N ALA A 240 20.52 18.28 17.13
CA ALA A 240 19.13 18.72 17.09
C ALA A 240 18.22 18.01 18.10
N PHE A 241 18.53 16.76 18.46
CA PHE A 241 17.67 15.92 19.32
C PHE A 241 18.38 15.36 20.56
N GLY A 242 19.66 15.64 20.76
CA GLY A 242 20.44 15.09 21.88
C GLY A 242 20.81 13.60 21.71
N GLY A 243 20.73 13.08 20.49
CA GLY A 243 21.03 11.68 20.17
C GLY A 243 19.79 10.76 20.23
N ILE A 244 20.04 9.45 20.33
CA ILE A 244 18.99 8.42 20.43
C ILE A 244 19.18 7.65 21.74
N PRO A 245 18.14 7.49 22.57
CA PRO A 245 18.22 6.67 23.78
C PRO A 245 18.63 5.23 23.45
N SER A 246 19.54 4.67 24.25
CA SER A 246 20.02 3.29 24.10
C SER A 246 19.14 2.25 24.81
N SER A 247 17.99 2.67 25.37
CA SER A 247 17.03 1.80 26.06
C SER A 247 15.63 1.95 25.46
N LEU A 248 14.85 0.88 25.50
CA LEU A 248 13.42 0.98 25.21
C LEU A 248 12.70 1.71 26.36
N PRO A 249 11.71 2.57 26.06
CA PRO A 249 10.92 3.22 27.08
C PRO A 249 10.06 2.19 27.81
N LEU A 250 9.75 2.45 29.07
CA LEU A 250 8.73 1.70 29.80
C LEU A 250 7.34 2.14 29.30
N PRO A 251 6.35 1.23 29.28
CA PRO A 251 5.00 1.59 28.88
C PRO A 251 4.41 2.59 29.87
N SER A 252 3.85 3.69 29.36
CA SER A 252 3.15 4.70 30.13
C SER A 252 1.80 5.03 29.50
N LEU A 253 0.83 5.38 30.34
CA LEU A 253 -0.44 5.91 29.86
C LEU A 253 -0.30 7.44 29.76
N PRO A 254 -0.59 8.04 28.58
CA PRO A 254 -0.66 9.49 28.46
C PRO A 254 -1.84 10.03 29.27
N GLU A 255 -1.88 11.35 29.47
CA GLU A 255 -2.95 12.01 30.22
C GLU A 255 -4.34 11.62 29.67
N PHE A 256 -5.11 10.91 30.48
CA PHE A 256 -6.39 10.33 30.09
C PHE A 256 -7.54 11.09 30.75
N THR A 257 -7.88 12.26 30.18
CA THR A 257 -9.03 13.06 30.60
C THR A 257 -10.10 13.09 29.52
N PHE A 258 -11.37 13.18 29.91
CA PHE A 258 -12.49 13.23 28.97
C PHE A 258 -12.36 14.41 27.99
N ALA A 259 -11.92 15.57 28.47
CA ALA A 259 -11.67 16.74 27.64
C ALA A 259 -10.58 16.48 26.59
N LYS A 260 -9.46 15.83 26.97
CA LYS A 260 -8.40 15.49 26.02
C LYS A 260 -8.87 14.47 25.00
N ILE A 261 -9.63 13.46 25.42
CA ILE A 261 -10.24 12.46 24.52
C ILE A 261 -11.12 13.15 23.47
N GLN A 262 -12.00 14.05 23.88
CA GLN A 262 -12.85 14.81 22.96
C GLN A 262 -12.03 15.67 22.00
N ALA A 263 -10.97 16.32 22.50
CA ALA A 263 -10.10 17.18 21.68
C ALA A 263 -9.36 16.39 20.59
N VAL A 264 -8.84 15.20 20.92
CA VAL A 264 -8.03 14.40 19.98
C VAL A 264 -8.84 13.41 19.14
N LEU A 265 -10.14 13.28 19.41
CA LEU A 265 -11.03 12.36 18.69
C LEU A 265 -11.00 12.56 17.16
N PRO A 266 -11.00 13.80 16.62
CA PRO A 266 -10.88 13.99 15.18
C PRO A 266 -9.59 13.40 14.60
N SER A 267 -8.45 13.59 15.28
CA SER A 267 -7.17 13.00 14.87
C SER A 267 -7.20 11.47 14.96
N ALA A 268 -7.80 10.90 16.01
CA ALA A 268 -7.94 9.45 16.17
C ALA A 268 -8.80 8.83 15.04
N VAL A 269 -9.88 9.51 14.63
CA VAL A 269 -10.72 9.10 13.48
C VAL A 269 -9.91 9.15 12.20
N ALA A 270 -9.18 10.23 11.94
CA ALA A 270 -8.34 10.38 10.76
C ALA A 270 -7.24 9.31 10.68
N PHE A 271 -6.54 9.05 11.78
CA PHE A 271 -5.55 7.97 11.89
C PHE A 271 -6.16 6.58 11.64
N THR A 272 -7.38 6.34 12.13
CA THR A 272 -8.09 5.07 11.93
C THR A 272 -8.44 4.86 10.47
N LEU A 273 -9.04 5.88 9.83
CA LEU A 273 -9.39 5.82 8.42
C LEU A 273 -8.14 5.60 7.58
N LEU A 274 -7.14 6.47 7.70
CA LEU A 274 -5.91 6.37 6.94
C LEU A 274 -5.15 5.05 7.20
N GLY A 275 -5.04 4.64 8.46
CA GLY A 275 -4.35 3.42 8.86
C GLY A 275 -5.02 2.17 8.33
N SER A 276 -6.35 2.14 8.33
CA SER A 276 -7.10 1.03 7.73
C SER A 276 -6.82 0.91 6.23
N ILE A 277 -6.81 2.04 5.52
CA ILE A 277 -6.62 2.11 4.06
C ILE A 277 -5.21 1.68 3.69
N GLU A 278 -4.20 2.34 4.24
CA GLU A 278 -2.79 2.07 3.93
C GLU A 278 -2.40 0.63 4.27
N SER A 279 -2.83 0.12 5.44
CA SER A 279 -2.52 -1.25 5.83
C SER A 279 -3.13 -2.26 4.87
N LEU A 280 -4.41 -2.10 4.51
CA LEU A 280 -5.07 -3.06 3.63
C LEU A 280 -4.61 -2.93 2.17
N LEU A 281 -4.28 -1.72 1.69
CA LEU A 281 -3.65 -1.54 0.38
C LEU A 281 -2.26 -2.19 0.34
N SER A 282 -1.45 -2.02 1.38
CA SER A 282 -0.16 -2.72 1.52
C SER A 282 -0.33 -4.25 1.49
N ALA A 283 -1.38 -4.77 2.13
CA ALA A 283 -1.69 -6.20 2.11
C ALA A 283 -2.07 -6.67 0.70
N VAL A 284 -2.86 -5.89 -0.03
CA VAL A 284 -3.25 -6.17 -1.42
C VAL A 284 -2.05 -6.17 -2.36
N VAL A 285 -1.10 -5.25 -2.19
CA VAL A 285 0.14 -5.24 -2.97
C VAL A 285 0.95 -6.52 -2.70
N ALA A 286 1.11 -6.92 -1.44
CA ALA A 286 1.80 -8.16 -1.08
C ALA A 286 1.12 -9.40 -1.68
N ASP A 287 -0.20 -9.44 -1.64
CA ASP A 287 -1.01 -10.49 -2.26
C ASP A 287 -0.78 -10.56 -3.77
N GLY A 288 -0.77 -9.42 -4.47
CA GLY A 288 -0.48 -9.35 -5.91
C GLY A 288 0.94 -9.79 -6.28
N MET A 289 1.92 -9.51 -5.42
CA MET A 289 3.31 -9.94 -5.63
C MET A 289 3.52 -11.44 -5.40
N THR A 290 2.77 -12.04 -4.49
CA THR A 290 2.98 -13.44 -4.05
C THR A 290 1.92 -14.43 -4.51
N GLY A 291 0.80 -13.93 -5.03
CA GLY A 291 -0.38 -14.72 -5.37
C GLY A 291 -1.14 -15.28 -4.16
N ARG A 292 -0.81 -14.85 -2.94
CA ARG A 292 -1.49 -15.25 -1.70
C ARG A 292 -2.63 -14.27 -1.37
N ARG A 293 -3.34 -14.55 -0.27
CA ARG A 293 -4.39 -13.66 0.26
C ARG A 293 -4.25 -13.40 1.74
N HIS A 294 -4.43 -12.14 2.11
CA HIS A 294 -4.54 -11.69 3.48
C HIS A 294 -5.96 -11.87 4.05
N ARG A 295 -6.07 -11.73 5.38
CA ARG A 295 -7.33 -11.66 6.15
C ARG A 295 -7.53 -10.22 6.62
N SER A 296 -8.36 -9.44 5.91
CA SER A 296 -8.47 -7.98 6.12
C SER A 296 -8.88 -7.60 7.55
N ASN A 297 -9.86 -8.29 8.14
CA ASN A 297 -10.32 -7.96 9.49
C ASN A 297 -9.29 -8.31 10.58
N CYS A 298 -8.56 -9.43 10.42
CA CYS A 298 -7.45 -9.79 11.29
C CYS A 298 -6.32 -8.77 11.20
N GLU A 299 -6.04 -8.27 10.00
CA GLU A 299 -5.06 -7.21 9.78
C GLU A 299 -5.45 -5.92 10.53
N LEU A 300 -6.71 -5.48 10.45
CA LEU A 300 -7.15 -4.29 11.18
C LEU A 300 -7.07 -4.44 12.70
N VAL A 301 -7.42 -5.61 13.25
CA VAL A 301 -7.26 -5.88 14.69
C VAL A 301 -5.78 -5.85 15.08
N ALA A 302 -4.90 -6.45 14.29
CA ALA A 302 -3.45 -6.42 14.53
C ALA A 302 -2.88 -5.00 14.51
N GLN A 303 -3.29 -4.17 13.53
CA GLN A 303 -2.93 -2.75 13.49
C GLN A 303 -3.45 -2.01 14.72
N GLY A 304 -4.66 -2.34 15.17
CA GLY A 304 -5.23 -1.74 16.36
C GLY A 304 -4.43 -2.03 17.62
N VAL A 305 -4.07 -3.30 17.85
CA VAL A 305 -3.17 -3.71 18.93
C VAL A 305 -1.81 -3.04 18.82
N ALA A 306 -1.25 -2.98 17.60
CA ALA A 306 0.04 -2.36 17.36
C ALA A 306 0.04 -0.84 17.64
N ASN A 307 -1.04 -0.13 17.33
CA ASN A 307 -1.17 1.30 17.63
C ASN A 307 -1.34 1.57 19.13
N VAL A 308 -2.15 0.77 19.84
CA VAL A 308 -2.24 0.86 21.31
C VAL A 308 -0.87 0.65 21.94
N ALA A 309 -0.16 -0.42 21.55
CA ALA A 309 1.18 -0.70 22.07
C ALA A 309 2.19 0.40 21.69
N SER A 310 2.18 0.89 20.45
CA SER A 310 3.07 1.96 20.01
C SER A 310 2.87 3.21 20.87
N GLY A 311 1.63 3.65 21.07
CA GLY A 311 1.32 4.82 21.90
C GLY A 311 1.74 4.65 23.37
N LEU A 312 1.55 3.46 23.95
CA LEU A 312 2.00 3.16 25.32
C LEU A 312 3.51 3.24 25.48
N PHE A 313 4.28 2.88 24.45
CA PHE A 313 5.73 2.96 24.47
C PHE A 313 6.27 4.26 23.84
N GLY A 314 5.43 5.31 23.77
CA GLY A 314 5.84 6.62 23.28
C GLY A 314 6.13 6.70 21.77
N GLY A 315 5.73 5.69 21.00
CA GLY A 315 5.79 5.67 19.55
C GLY A 315 4.61 6.41 18.90
N ILE A 316 4.78 6.77 17.63
CA ILE A 316 3.75 7.37 16.78
C ILE A 316 2.85 6.31 16.12
N CYS A 317 1.94 6.73 15.23
CA CYS A 317 1.01 5.85 14.51
C CYS A 317 1.70 4.74 13.71
N VAL A 318 1.15 3.54 13.80
CA VAL A 318 1.60 2.32 13.09
C VAL A 318 0.65 2.03 11.95
N THR A 319 1.21 1.68 10.78
CA THR A 319 0.44 1.06 9.71
C THR A 319 1.28 0.05 8.93
N GLY A 320 0.64 -0.78 8.11
CA GLY A 320 1.33 -1.57 7.10
C GLY A 320 1.94 -0.66 6.03
N THR A 321 3.20 -0.90 5.69
CA THR A 321 3.92 -0.03 4.74
C THR A 321 4.22 -0.74 3.43
N ILE A 322 3.74 -0.18 2.31
CA ILE A 322 3.90 -0.75 0.96
C ILE A 322 5.38 -1.00 0.63
N ALA A 323 6.23 0.00 0.85
CA ALA A 323 7.65 -0.08 0.48
C ALA A 323 8.41 -1.17 1.27
N ARG A 324 8.20 -1.27 2.60
CA ARG A 324 8.86 -2.30 3.42
C ARG A 324 8.31 -3.68 3.11
N THR A 325 7.00 -3.79 2.93
CA THR A 325 6.33 -5.06 2.56
C THR A 325 6.79 -5.56 1.20
N ALA A 326 6.89 -4.69 0.19
CA ALA A 326 7.42 -5.05 -1.12
C ALA A 326 8.90 -5.45 -1.07
N THR A 327 9.71 -4.76 -0.24
CA THR A 327 11.11 -5.13 0.02
C THR A 327 11.20 -6.50 0.67
N ASN A 328 10.35 -6.77 1.67
CA ASN A 328 10.28 -8.06 2.36
C ASN A 328 9.98 -9.21 1.39
N VAL A 329 9.00 -9.03 0.51
CA VAL A 329 8.63 -10.02 -0.51
C VAL A 329 9.77 -10.23 -1.52
N ARG A 330 10.39 -9.15 -2.01
CA ARG A 330 11.51 -9.22 -2.98
C ARG A 330 12.77 -9.84 -2.39
N ALA A 331 12.99 -9.66 -1.09
CA ALA A 331 14.09 -10.29 -0.35
C ALA A 331 13.85 -11.79 -0.07
N GLY A 332 12.71 -12.35 -0.52
CA GLY A 332 12.42 -13.77 -0.39
C GLY A 332 11.85 -14.16 0.96
N ALA A 333 11.16 -13.26 1.68
CA ALA A 333 10.45 -13.64 2.90
C ALA A 333 9.52 -14.83 2.65
N HIS A 334 9.51 -15.76 3.59
CA HIS A 334 8.62 -16.92 3.60
C HIS A 334 7.33 -16.62 4.39
N GLY A 335 7.43 -15.89 5.50
CA GLY A 335 6.27 -15.59 6.34
C GLY A 335 6.47 -14.43 7.33
N PRO A 336 5.53 -14.28 8.29
CA PRO A 336 5.51 -13.12 9.18
C PRO A 336 6.72 -13.02 10.11
N VAL A 337 7.44 -14.14 10.31
CA VAL A 337 8.69 -14.18 11.07
C VAL A 337 9.73 -13.22 10.49
N ALA A 338 9.75 -12.98 9.18
CA ALA A 338 10.64 -11.97 8.58
C ALA A 338 10.38 -10.56 9.13
N GLY A 339 9.11 -10.17 9.29
CA GLY A 339 8.73 -8.88 9.85
C GLY A 339 8.99 -8.78 11.37
N MET A 340 8.86 -9.89 12.10
CA MET A 340 9.26 -9.97 13.51
C MET A 340 10.79 -9.82 13.66
N LEU A 341 11.56 -10.51 12.82
CA LEU A 341 13.03 -10.41 12.80
C LEU A 341 13.49 -9.02 12.39
N HIS A 342 12.80 -8.37 11.46
CA HIS A 342 13.02 -6.97 11.13
C HIS A 342 12.99 -6.07 12.39
N ALA A 343 11.95 -6.19 13.23
CA ALA A 343 11.85 -5.43 14.46
C ALA A 343 12.94 -5.78 15.49
N VAL A 344 13.27 -7.07 15.64
CA VAL A 344 14.35 -7.52 16.53
C VAL A 344 15.72 -6.98 16.08
N ILE A 345 16.00 -7.00 14.77
CA ILE A 345 17.25 -6.49 14.20
C ILE A 345 17.35 -4.97 14.37
N LEU A 346 16.23 -4.24 14.19
CA LEU A 346 16.19 -2.81 14.51
C LEU A 346 16.51 -2.56 15.98
N LEU A 347 15.91 -3.33 16.89
CA LEU A 347 16.20 -3.21 18.32
C LEU A 347 17.69 -3.44 18.59
N LEU A 348 18.30 -4.48 18.02
CA LEU A 348 19.74 -4.73 18.15
C LEU A 348 20.59 -3.58 17.60
N PHE A 349 20.21 -2.98 16.47
CA PHE A 349 20.89 -1.80 15.94
C PHE A 349 20.79 -0.59 16.87
N VAL A 350 19.63 -0.35 17.49
CA VAL A 350 19.51 0.74 18.46
C VAL A 350 20.38 0.48 19.68
N LEU A 351 20.38 -0.74 20.23
CA LEU A 351 21.16 -1.09 21.42
C LEU A 351 22.68 -0.97 21.19
N VAL A 352 23.18 -1.25 19.98
CA VAL A 352 24.62 -1.25 19.67
C VAL A 352 25.09 0.05 19.02
N ALA A 353 24.30 0.60 18.09
CA ALA A 353 24.71 1.69 17.20
C ALA A 353 24.03 3.05 17.53
N ALA A 354 23.27 3.16 18.62
CA ALA A 354 22.69 4.44 19.06
C ALA A 354 23.70 5.60 19.11
N PRO A 355 24.95 5.43 19.62
CA PRO A 355 25.93 6.52 19.62
C PRO A 355 26.29 7.01 18.22
N LEU A 356 26.36 6.10 17.24
CA LEU A 356 26.69 6.42 15.86
C LEU A 356 25.55 7.18 15.16
N ALA A 357 24.30 6.95 15.57
CA ALA A 357 23.15 7.64 15.00
C ALA A 357 23.20 9.16 15.24
N SER A 358 23.88 9.62 16.29
CA SER A 358 24.05 11.04 16.58
C SER A 358 24.80 11.81 15.49
N TYR A 359 25.62 11.14 14.68
CA TYR A 359 26.34 11.74 13.55
C TYR A 359 25.50 11.86 12.27
N ILE A 360 24.28 11.30 12.26
CA ILE A 360 23.43 11.32 11.06
C ILE A 360 22.97 12.75 10.78
N PRO A 361 23.28 13.31 9.60
CA PRO A 361 22.89 14.67 9.22
C PRO A 361 21.43 14.72 8.82
N LEU A 362 20.68 15.72 9.28
CA LEU A 362 19.26 15.90 8.92
C LEU A 362 19.08 16.07 7.41
N ALA A 363 20.00 16.78 6.75
CA ALA A 363 20.03 16.94 5.30
C ALA A 363 20.07 15.60 4.53
N SER A 364 20.72 14.58 5.09
CA SER A 364 20.74 13.24 4.48
C SER A 364 19.40 12.52 4.61
N LEU A 365 18.73 12.63 5.77
CA LEU A 365 17.39 12.08 5.97
C LEU A 365 16.35 12.79 5.09
N ALA A 366 16.48 14.11 4.92
CA ALA A 366 15.67 14.89 4.00
C ALA A 366 15.88 14.43 2.54
N GLY A 367 17.11 14.15 2.14
CA GLY A 367 17.43 13.56 0.83
C GLY A 367 16.79 12.18 0.63
N VAL A 368 16.80 11.33 1.66
CA VAL A 368 16.08 10.03 1.65
C VAL A 368 14.59 10.24 1.44
N LEU A 369 13.95 11.12 2.23
CA LEU A 369 12.51 11.37 2.10
C LEU A 369 12.12 12.04 0.79
N ALA A 370 12.97 12.89 0.23
CA ALA A 370 12.77 13.47 -1.11
C ALA A 370 12.72 12.38 -2.19
N VAL A 371 13.64 11.40 -2.13
CA VAL A 371 13.61 10.25 -3.05
C VAL A 371 12.38 9.38 -2.82
N VAL A 372 11.98 9.16 -1.56
CA VAL A 372 10.77 8.39 -1.23
C VAL A 372 9.53 9.08 -1.77
N ALA A 373 9.35 10.37 -1.51
CA ALA A 373 8.25 11.18 -2.03
C ALA A 373 8.18 11.12 -3.56
N TRP A 374 9.32 11.26 -4.25
CA TRP A 374 9.37 11.16 -5.71
C TRP A 374 8.90 9.79 -6.24
N ASN A 375 9.22 8.70 -5.55
CA ASN A 375 8.80 7.35 -5.93
C ASN A 375 7.34 7.03 -5.56
N MET A 376 6.76 7.76 -4.59
CA MET A 376 5.33 7.60 -4.22
C MET A 376 4.39 8.19 -5.29
N ILE A 377 4.86 9.13 -6.11
CA ILE A 377 4.08 9.65 -7.23
C ILE A 377 4.00 8.56 -8.32
N GLU A 378 2.89 7.84 -8.37
CA GLU A 378 2.60 6.86 -9.42
C GLU A 378 2.26 7.55 -10.76
N LYS A 379 3.26 8.18 -11.39
CA LYS A 379 3.10 9.04 -12.58
C LYS A 379 2.32 8.38 -13.70
N HIS A 380 2.53 7.08 -13.91
CA HIS A 380 1.81 6.34 -14.93
C HIS A 380 0.34 6.18 -14.56
N ALA A 381 0.02 5.74 -13.35
CA ALA A 381 -1.37 5.60 -12.89
C ALA A 381 -2.10 6.94 -12.90
N PHE A 382 -1.45 8.00 -12.41
CA PHE A 382 -1.98 9.36 -12.42
C PHE A 382 -2.31 9.83 -13.84
N ALA A 383 -1.38 9.66 -14.79
CA ALA A 383 -1.59 10.03 -16.18
C ALA A 383 -2.64 9.15 -16.89
N THR A 384 -2.70 7.86 -16.57
CA THR A 384 -3.71 6.93 -17.11
C THR A 384 -5.10 7.35 -16.64
N LEU A 385 -5.28 7.61 -15.35
CA LEU A 385 -6.58 8.00 -14.78
C LEU A 385 -7.08 9.35 -15.31
N LEU A 386 -6.17 10.32 -15.52
CA LEU A 386 -6.52 11.60 -16.17
C LEU A 386 -7.05 11.42 -17.59
N ARG A 387 -6.59 10.39 -18.31
CA ARG A 387 -6.95 10.12 -19.71
C ARG A 387 -8.07 9.09 -19.85
N ALA A 388 -8.31 8.26 -18.84
CA ALA A 388 -9.31 7.19 -18.84
C ALA A 388 -10.73 7.76 -18.95
N SER A 389 -11.13 8.61 -18.01
CA SER A 389 -12.44 9.26 -18.06
C SER A 389 -12.45 10.60 -17.33
N ARG A 390 -13.33 11.52 -17.75
CA ARG A 390 -13.53 12.81 -17.06
C ARG A 390 -13.96 12.62 -15.60
N GLY A 391 -14.69 11.54 -15.33
CA GLY A 391 -15.14 11.17 -14.00
C GLY A 391 -13.99 10.76 -13.08
N ASP A 392 -13.16 9.82 -13.53
CA ASP A 392 -12.00 9.37 -12.76
C ASP A 392 -10.99 10.51 -12.58
N ALA A 393 -10.79 11.34 -13.61
CA ALA A 393 -9.96 12.54 -13.54
C ALA A 393 -10.47 13.56 -12.50
N ALA A 394 -11.79 13.79 -12.42
CA ALA A 394 -12.38 14.69 -11.43
C ALA A 394 -12.18 14.18 -10.00
N VAL A 395 -12.42 12.89 -9.75
CA VAL A 395 -12.19 12.27 -8.43
C VAL A 395 -10.71 12.32 -8.05
N LEU A 396 -9.83 11.97 -8.98
CA LEU A 396 -8.38 12.03 -8.80
C LEU A 396 -7.91 13.44 -8.44
N LEU A 397 -8.27 14.44 -9.25
CA LEU A 397 -7.83 15.82 -9.06
C LEU A 397 -8.43 16.45 -7.80
N ALA A 398 -9.71 16.19 -7.50
CA ALA A 398 -10.33 16.66 -6.27
C ALA A 398 -9.59 16.11 -5.05
N THR A 399 -9.32 14.80 -5.01
CA THR A 399 -8.60 14.17 -3.91
C THR A 399 -7.17 14.71 -3.80
N PHE A 400 -6.45 14.82 -4.92
CA PHE A 400 -5.09 15.35 -4.97
C PHE A 400 -5.00 16.80 -4.47
N LEU A 401 -5.85 17.69 -4.98
CA LEU A 401 -5.83 19.11 -4.63
C LEU A 401 -6.30 19.35 -3.19
N LEU A 402 -7.34 18.65 -2.73
CA LEU A 402 -7.79 18.76 -1.33
C LEU A 402 -6.72 18.27 -0.35
N THR A 403 -5.99 17.21 -0.71
CA THR A 403 -4.88 16.71 0.12
C THR A 403 -3.83 17.80 0.30
N ILE A 404 -3.47 18.52 -0.77
CA ILE A 404 -2.41 19.54 -0.78
C ILE A 404 -2.84 20.85 -0.11
N PHE A 405 -4.06 21.32 -0.40
CA PHE A 405 -4.49 22.68 -0.07
C PHE A 405 -5.47 22.76 1.10
N ARG A 406 -6.01 21.63 1.57
CA ARG A 406 -6.98 21.58 2.66
C ARG A 406 -6.52 20.63 3.78
N ASP A 407 -7.13 19.47 3.89
CA ASP A 407 -6.87 18.49 4.93
C ASP A 407 -6.96 17.07 4.35
N LEU A 408 -6.14 16.17 4.88
CA LEU A 408 -6.11 14.77 4.46
C LEU A 408 -7.45 14.06 4.70
N THR A 409 -8.12 14.37 5.80
CA THR A 409 -9.42 13.77 6.16
C THR A 409 -10.51 14.25 5.20
N GLU A 410 -10.54 15.56 4.92
CA GLU A 410 -11.47 16.15 3.94
C GLU A 410 -11.27 15.54 2.55
N ALA A 411 -10.01 15.37 2.12
CA ALA A 411 -9.68 14.75 0.85
C ALA A 411 -10.22 13.30 0.73
N ILE A 412 -10.04 12.48 1.78
CA ILE A 412 -10.54 11.10 1.80
C ILE A 412 -12.08 11.08 1.74
N VAL A 413 -12.75 11.88 2.57
CA VAL A 413 -14.23 11.90 2.64
C VAL A 413 -14.83 12.38 1.33
N VAL A 414 -14.35 13.50 0.79
CA VAL A 414 -14.84 14.06 -0.46
C VAL A 414 -14.50 13.15 -1.64
N GLY A 415 -13.27 12.63 -1.70
CA GLY A 415 -12.85 11.69 -2.74
C GLY A 415 -13.72 10.44 -2.77
N PHE A 416 -13.97 9.84 -1.59
CA PHE A 416 -14.85 8.68 -1.47
C PHE A 416 -16.30 9.00 -1.85
N ALA A 417 -16.83 10.15 -1.43
CA ALA A 417 -18.19 10.58 -1.78
C ALA A 417 -18.35 10.79 -3.29
N LEU A 418 -17.43 11.54 -3.93
CA LEU A 418 -17.45 11.77 -5.37
C LEU A 418 -17.30 10.47 -6.16
N GLY A 419 -16.37 9.60 -5.74
CA GLY A 419 -16.20 8.28 -6.35
C GLY A 419 -17.43 7.38 -6.21
N SER A 420 -18.11 7.44 -5.06
CA SER A 420 -19.37 6.72 -4.83
C SER A 420 -20.50 7.25 -5.72
N VAL A 421 -20.64 8.56 -5.87
CA VAL A 421 -21.61 9.19 -6.78
C VAL A 421 -21.33 8.80 -8.23
N LEU A 422 -20.06 8.86 -8.64
CA LEU A 422 -19.63 8.44 -9.98
C LEU A 422 -20.00 6.98 -10.26
N PHE A 423 -19.79 6.12 -9.26
CA PHE A 423 -20.15 4.72 -9.34
C PHE A 423 -21.66 4.51 -9.49
N ILE A 424 -22.47 5.16 -8.64
CA ILE A 424 -23.93 5.09 -8.71
C ILE A 424 -24.42 5.55 -10.10
N HIS A 425 -23.85 6.62 -10.64
CA HIS A 425 -24.18 7.11 -11.97
C HIS A 425 -23.82 6.11 -13.08
N ARG A 426 -22.63 5.49 -13.02
CA ARG A 426 -22.20 4.45 -13.98
C ARG A 426 -23.09 3.22 -13.92
N MET A 427 -23.45 2.77 -12.71
CA MET A 427 -24.34 1.63 -12.52
C MET A 427 -25.74 1.90 -13.09
N SER A 428 -26.28 3.10 -12.84
CA SER A 428 -27.57 3.51 -13.40
C SER A 428 -27.58 3.45 -14.94
N LYS A 429 -26.53 3.94 -15.59
CA LYS A 429 -26.38 3.84 -17.05
C LYS A 429 -26.24 2.40 -17.55
N ALA A 430 -25.44 1.56 -16.88
CA ALA A 430 -25.29 0.16 -17.25
C ALA A 430 -26.63 -0.58 -17.17
N THR A 431 -27.44 -0.31 -16.14
CA THR A 431 -28.80 -0.85 -16.01
C THR A 431 -29.74 -0.34 -17.11
N SER A 432 -29.61 0.93 -17.54
CA SER A 432 -30.41 1.48 -18.65
C SER A 432 -30.04 0.94 -20.04
N ILE A 433 -28.81 0.43 -20.21
CA ILE A 433 -28.38 -0.26 -21.43
C ILE A 433 -28.87 -1.71 -21.39
N ALA A 434 -28.84 -2.36 -20.22
CA ALA A 434 -29.38 -3.70 -20.01
C ALA A 434 -30.91 -3.80 -20.19
N THR A 435 -31.67 -2.71 -20.06
CA THR A 435 -33.13 -2.69 -20.35
C THR A 435 -33.51 -2.98 -21.81
N HIS A 436 -32.56 -3.17 -22.72
CA HIS A 436 -32.83 -3.69 -24.08
C HIS A 436 -32.75 -5.23 -24.17
N GLY A 437 -32.52 -5.94 -23.05
CA GLY A 437 -32.62 -7.39 -22.96
C GLY A 437 -33.30 -7.81 -21.65
N PRO A 438 -34.08 -8.91 -21.63
CA PRO A 438 -34.81 -9.30 -20.42
C PRO A 438 -33.83 -9.71 -19.29
N PHE A 439 -34.07 -9.22 -18.06
CA PHE A 439 -33.27 -9.49 -16.85
C PHE A 439 -33.22 -10.98 -16.47
N VAL A 440 -34.23 -11.72 -16.90
CA VAL A 440 -34.33 -13.17 -16.81
C VAL A 440 -34.43 -13.64 -18.25
N ALA A 441 -33.52 -14.54 -18.67
CA ALA A 441 -33.70 -15.20 -19.94
C ALA A 441 -35.07 -15.87 -19.91
N GLU A 442 -35.95 -15.53 -20.86
CA GLU A 442 -37.19 -16.26 -21.03
C GLU A 442 -36.86 -17.75 -21.15
N ASP A 443 -37.72 -18.59 -20.56
CA ASP A 443 -37.62 -20.03 -20.72
C ASP A 443 -37.69 -20.34 -22.22
N ARG A 444 -36.59 -20.82 -22.78
CA ARG A 444 -36.40 -21.09 -24.21
C ARG A 444 -35.89 -22.50 -24.35
N ALA A 445 -36.55 -23.27 -25.21
CA ALA A 445 -36.12 -24.59 -25.60
C ALA A 445 -34.73 -24.51 -26.27
N ASP A 446 -33.90 -25.54 -26.09
CA ASP A 446 -32.47 -25.55 -26.47
C ASP A 446 -32.22 -25.29 -27.96
N ASP A 447 -33.22 -25.55 -28.80
CA ASP A 447 -33.31 -25.33 -30.24
C ASP A 447 -33.56 -23.85 -30.64
N ALA A 448 -34.00 -22.99 -29.72
CA ALA A 448 -34.21 -21.56 -29.95
C ALA A 448 -33.02 -20.67 -29.51
N ASN A 449 -31.92 -21.27 -29.03
CA ASN A 449 -30.71 -20.55 -28.61
C ASN A 449 -29.87 -20.11 -29.81
N GLY A 450 -30.30 -19.01 -30.45
CA GLY A 450 -29.63 -18.37 -31.58
C GLY A 450 -28.10 -18.45 -31.51
N GLY A 451 -27.50 -19.11 -32.52
CA GLY A 451 -26.08 -19.07 -32.83
C GLY A 451 -25.11 -19.60 -31.78
N ARG A 452 -25.55 -20.30 -30.72
CA ARG A 452 -24.59 -21.02 -29.86
C ARG A 452 -24.06 -22.22 -30.64
N SER A 453 -22.73 -22.31 -30.73
CA SER A 453 -22.05 -23.53 -31.20
C SER A 453 -22.55 -24.73 -30.38
N PRO A 454 -22.77 -25.90 -31.00
CA PRO A 454 -23.14 -27.12 -30.29
C PRO A 454 -22.25 -27.36 -29.07
N TYR A 455 -22.81 -27.96 -28.02
CA TYR A 455 -22.04 -28.36 -26.85
C TYR A 455 -20.89 -29.28 -27.28
N ASP A 456 -19.68 -28.75 -27.25
CA ASP A 456 -18.47 -29.49 -27.60
C ASP A 456 -17.85 -30.09 -26.34
N GLU A 457 -18.10 -31.39 -26.14
CA GLU A 457 -17.53 -32.19 -25.07
C GLU A 457 -15.99 -32.10 -25.02
N THR A 458 -15.33 -31.92 -26.17
CA THR A 458 -13.87 -31.85 -26.22
C THR A 458 -13.31 -30.52 -25.71
N ALA A 459 -14.05 -29.42 -25.83
CA ALA A 459 -13.70 -28.12 -25.26
C ALA A 459 -13.98 -28.06 -23.75
N ALA A 460 -15.00 -28.79 -23.27
CA ALA A 460 -15.33 -28.89 -21.85
C ALA A 460 -14.39 -29.83 -21.07
N MET A 461 -13.67 -30.71 -21.77
CA MET A 461 -12.74 -31.70 -21.18
C MET A 461 -11.26 -31.36 -21.36
N ASP A 462 -10.90 -30.23 -21.97
CA ASP A 462 -9.51 -29.80 -22.14
C ASP A 462 -8.91 -29.34 -20.79
N PRO A 463 -8.01 -30.11 -20.16
CA PRO A 463 -7.45 -29.76 -18.85
C PRO A 463 -6.48 -28.58 -18.92
N ASP A 464 -6.03 -28.18 -20.13
CA ASP A 464 -5.03 -27.15 -20.34
C ASP A 464 -5.63 -25.78 -20.67
N VAL A 465 -6.91 -25.72 -21.04
CA VAL A 465 -7.57 -24.47 -21.46
C VAL A 465 -8.88 -24.26 -20.72
N VAL A 466 -9.07 -23.05 -20.19
CA VAL A 466 -10.29 -22.69 -19.46
C VAL A 466 -10.91 -21.43 -20.03
N VAL A 467 -12.20 -21.51 -20.30
CA VAL A 467 -13.00 -20.38 -20.79
C VAL A 467 -13.86 -19.84 -19.66
N TYR A 468 -13.72 -18.56 -19.36
CA TYR A 468 -14.47 -17.89 -18.31
C TYR A 468 -15.25 -16.71 -18.89
N ARG A 469 -16.58 -16.78 -18.83
CA ARG A 469 -17.46 -15.70 -19.28
C ARG A 469 -17.82 -14.79 -18.12
N ILE A 470 -17.58 -13.49 -18.28
CA ILE A 470 -18.02 -12.47 -17.33
C ILE A 470 -19.35 -11.91 -17.84
N SER A 471 -20.35 -11.89 -16.98
CA SER A 471 -21.67 -11.32 -17.27
C SER A 471 -22.00 -10.25 -16.24
N GLY A 472 -22.55 -9.12 -16.68
CA GLY A 472 -22.89 -7.98 -15.82
C GLY A 472 -21.72 -7.00 -15.62
N ALA A 473 -21.98 -5.91 -14.90
CA ALA A 473 -21.01 -4.83 -14.71
C ALA A 473 -19.75 -5.29 -13.98
N PHE A 474 -18.57 -5.03 -14.54
CA PHE A 474 -17.29 -5.42 -13.97
C PHE A 474 -16.58 -4.22 -13.34
N PHE A 475 -16.75 -4.06 -12.03
CA PHE A 475 -16.27 -2.88 -11.28
C PHE A 475 -15.57 -3.28 -9.98
N PHE A 476 -15.06 -2.29 -9.21
CA PHE A 476 -14.32 -2.49 -7.96
C PHE A 476 -14.94 -3.53 -7.00
N GLY A 477 -16.27 -3.57 -6.87
CA GLY A 477 -16.96 -4.48 -5.94
C GLY A 477 -16.97 -5.95 -6.38
N ALA A 478 -16.92 -6.20 -7.69
CA ALA A 478 -16.81 -7.54 -8.28
C ALA A 478 -15.36 -7.90 -8.65
N ALA A 479 -14.47 -6.91 -8.81
CA ALA A 479 -13.07 -7.11 -9.17
C ALA A 479 -12.36 -8.08 -8.21
N ALA A 480 -12.51 -7.87 -6.90
CA ALA A 480 -11.86 -8.72 -5.92
C ALA A 480 -12.37 -10.17 -5.90
N SER A 481 -13.66 -10.42 -6.22
CA SER A 481 -14.27 -11.76 -6.23
C SER A 481 -14.05 -12.50 -7.55
N ILE A 482 -14.21 -11.81 -8.68
CA ILE A 482 -13.96 -12.35 -10.03
C ILE A 482 -12.47 -12.62 -10.22
N GLY A 483 -11.61 -11.64 -9.91
CA GLY A 483 -10.15 -11.82 -9.95
C GLY A 483 -9.69 -12.99 -9.10
N SER A 484 -10.39 -13.20 -8.00
CA SER A 484 -10.17 -14.30 -7.08
C SER A 484 -10.43 -15.69 -7.68
N VAL A 485 -11.46 -15.81 -8.52
CA VAL A 485 -11.82 -17.05 -9.22
C VAL A 485 -10.84 -17.25 -10.38
N LEU A 486 -10.60 -16.20 -11.17
CA LEU A 486 -9.68 -16.23 -12.30
C LEU A 486 -8.25 -16.57 -11.87
N ASP A 487 -7.78 -16.07 -10.73
CA ASP A 487 -6.46 -16.40 -10.16
C ASP A 487 -6.31 -17.90 -9.88
N ARG A 488 -7.33 -18.51 -9.29
CA ARG A 488 -7.34 -19.94 -8.97
C ARG A 488 -7.37 -20.78 -10.25
N ILE A 489 -8.10 -20.31 -11.25
CA ILE A 489 -8.18 -20.95 -12.56
C ILE A 489 -6.83 -20.87 -13.29
N ALA A 490 -6.16 -19.71 -13.22
CA ALA A 490 -4.81 -19.51 -13.78
C ALA A 490 -3.71 -20.26 -13.01
N ASP A 491 -4.00 -20.85 -11.85
CA ASP A 491 -3.05 -21.74 -11.15
C ASP A 491 -2.97 -23.15 -11.76
N THR A 492 -4.00 -23.60 -12.49
CA THR A 492 -4.13 -25.00 -12.92
C THR A 492 -4.10 -25.23 -14.43
N HIS A 493 -4.24 -24.19 -15.26
CA HIS A 493 -4.40 -24.33 -16.72
C HIS A 493 -3.28 -23.59 -17.48
N ARG A 494 -2.95 -24.04 -18.70
CA ARG A 494 -1.95 -23.42 -19.60
C ARG A 494 -2.47 -22.19 -20.34
N ALA A 495 -3.78 -22.06 -20.51
CA ALA A 495 -4.39 -20.89 -21.11
C ALA A 495 -5.73 -20.51 -20.45
N LEU A 496 -5.96 -19.20 -20.33
CA LEU A 496 -7.16 -18.58 -19.77
C LEU A 496 -7.81 -17.68 -20.82
N ILE A 497 -9.01 -18.04 -21.25
CA ILE A 497 -9.83 -17.25 -22.16
C ILE A 497 -10.90 -16.52 -21.34
N ILE A 498 -10.94 -15.18 -21.40
CA ILE A 498 -11.89 -14.35 -20.67
C ILE A 498 -12.83 -13.66 -21.66
N ASP A 499 -14.12 -13.98 -21.58
CA ASP A 499 -15.14 -13.46 -22.48
C ASP A 499 -15.91 -12.27 -21.86
N PHE A 500 -15.85 -11.12 -22.55
CA PHE A 500 -16.46 -9.85 -22.17
C PHE A 500 -17.78 -9.56 -22.92
N ALA A 501 -18.27 -10.48 -23.75
CA ALA A 501 -19.45 -10.26 -24.59
C ALA A 501 -20.70 -9.81 -23.79
N ALA A 502 -20.82 -10.23 -22.53
CA ALA A 502 -21.92 -9.89 -21.62
C ALA A 502 -21.53 -8.85 -20.55
N VAL A 503 -20.42 -8.13 -20.72
CA VAL A 503 -19.95 -7.07 -19.82
C VAL A 503 -20.37 -5.70 -20.38
N PRO A 504 -21.36 -5.02 -19.77
CA PRO A 504 -21.82 -3.72 -20.25
C PRO A 504 -20.91 -2.56 -19.81
N PHE A 505 -20.11 -2.76 -18.76
CA PHE A 505 -19.30 -1.70 -18.15
C PHE A 505 -18.08 -2.27 -17.44
N LEU A 506 -16.94 -1.58 -17.55
CA LEU A 506 -15.69 -1.87 -16.86
C LEU A 506 -15.10 -0.60 -16.25
N ASP A 507 -14.74 -0.62 -14.95
CA ASP A 507 -14.09 0.53 -14.30
C ASP A 507 -12.56 0.39 -14.24
N SER A 508 -11.89 1.51 -13.93
CA SER A 508 -10.43 1.59 -13.77
C SER A 508 -9.87 0.62 -12.71
N THR A 509 -10.68 0.24 -11.70
CA THR A 509 -10.28 -0.72 -10.66
C THR A 509 -10.26 -2.15 -11.20
N ALA A 510 -11.28 -2.53 -11.98
CA ALA A 510 -11.35 -3.82 -12.65
C ALA A 510 -10.28 -3.94 -13.75
N ALA A 511 -10.01 -2.86 -14.49
CA ALA A 511 -8.90 -2.79 -15.44
C ALA A 511 -7.55 -3.07 -14.76
N ASN A 512 -7.24 -2.34 -13.68
CA ASN A 512 -5.99 -2.53 -12.92
C ASN A 512 -5.86 -3.95 -12.34
N MET A 513 -6.97 -4.55 -11.90
CA MET A 513 -6.98 -5.93 -11.43
C MET A 513 -6.66 -6.93 -12.55
N LEU A 514 -7.27 -6.77 -13.74
CA LEU A 514 -6.98 -7.61 -14.90
C LEU A 514 -5.54 -7.48 -15.38
N GLU A 515 -4.94 -6.29 -15.32
CA GLU A 515 -3.52 -6.08 -15.65
C GLU A 515 -2.62 -6.88 -14.70
N GLY A 516 -2.89 -6.81 -13.39
CA GLY A 516 -2.18 -7.59 -12.39
C GLY A 516 -2.32 -9.11 -12.60
N LEU A 517 -3.52 -9.55 -12.96
CA LEU A 517 -3.79 -10.96 -13.30
C LEU A 517 -3.02 -11.39 -14.55
N ALA A 518 -3.03 -10.59 -15.62
CA ALA A 518 -2.33 -10.89 -16.86
C ALA A 518 -0.82 -11.04 -16.61
N HIS A 519 -0.20 -10.11 -15.90
CA HIS A 519 1.22 -10.22 -15.53
C HIS A 519 1.54 -11.45 -14.67
N LYS A 520 0.63 -11.84 -13.76
CA LYS A 520 0.79 -13.03 -12.94
C LYS A 520 0.66 -14.32 -13.77
N ALA A 521 -0.30 -14.37 -14.68
CA ALA A 521 -0.49 -15.48 -15.62
C ALA A 521 0.74 -15.63 -16.52
N THR A 522 1.23 -14.55 -17.13
CA THR A 522 2.43 -14.57 -17.99
C THR A 522 3.67 -15.07 -17.26
N ARG A 523 3.90 -14.65 -15.99
CA ARG A 523 5.03 -15.12 -15.18
C ARG A 523 5.00 -16.63 -14.90
N ARG A 524 3.83 -17.26 -15.02
CA ARG A 524 3.63 -18.70 -14.84
C ARG A 524 3.54 -19.46 -16.16
N GLY A 525 3.72 -18.78 -17.29
CA GLY A 525 3.59 -19.38 -18.61
C GLY A 525 2.14 -19.59 -19.07
N VAL A 526 1.16 -19.00 -18.38
CA VAL A 526 -0.25 -19.09 -18.75
C VAL A 526 -0.58 -17.99 -19.77
N LYS A 527 -1.09 -18.38 -20.94
CA LYS A 527 -1.55 -17.44 -21.98
C LYS A 527 -2.92 -16.88 -21.62
N VAL A 528 -3.08 -15.56 -21.67
CA VAL A 528 -4.38 -14.89 -21.43
C VAL A 528 -4.92 -14.34 -22.73
N VAL A 529 -6.15 -14.74 -23.07
CA VAL A 529 -6.86 -14.30 -24.28
C VAL A 529 -8.16 -13.62 -23.88
N LEU A 530 -8.42 -12.41 -24.40
CA LEU A 530 -9.65 -11.68 -24.14
C LEU A 530 -10.56 -11.72 -25.38
N THR A 531 -11.82 -12.09 -25.19
CA THR A 531 -12.84 -12.16 -26.26
C THR A 531 -14.02 -11.24 -25.97
N GLY A 532 -14.81 -10.91 -27.00
CA GLY A 532 -16.08 -10.19 -26.81
C GLY A 532 -15.94 -8.75 -26.27
N THR A 533 -14.76 -8.14 -26.33
CA THR A 533 -14.55 -6.77 -25.83
C THR A 533 -15.21 -5.74 -26.75
N SER A 534 -16.13 -4.92 -26.24
CA SER A 534 -16.62 -3.74 -26.96
C SER A 534 -15.50 -2.72 -27.22
N HIS A 535 -15.72 -1.77 -28.13
CA HIS A 535 -14.71 -0.74 -28.44
C HIS A 535 -14.36 0.11 -27.20
N GLU A 536 -15.36 0.48 -26.39
CA GLU A 536 -15.13 1.25 -25.16
C GLU A 536 -14.32 0.45 -24.14
N ILE A 537 -14.69 -0.82 -23.88
CA ILE A 537 -13.95 -1.70 -22.97
C ILE A 537 -12.52 -1.91 -23.46
N ARG A 538 -12.33 -2.16 -24.76
CA ARG A 538 -10.99 -2.35 -25.33
C ARG A 538 -10.13 -1.10 -25.17
N LYS A 539 -10.70 0.09 -25.38
CA LYS A 539 -10.00 1.35 -25.17
C LYS A 539 -9.54 1.50 -23.72
N ASP A 540 -10.42 1.24 -22.75
CA ASP A 540 -10.07 1.35 -21.33
C ASP A 540 -9.01 0.32 -20.92
N LEU A 541 -9.14 -0.93 -21.36
CA LEU A 541 -8.12 -1.97 -21.14
C LEU A 541 -6.74 -1.57 -21.70
N PHE A 542 -6.70 -0.99 -22.90
CA PHE A 542 -5.45 -0.54 -23.53
C PHE A 542 -4.78 0.60 -22.77
N LEU A 543 -5.58 1.54 -22.23
CA LEU A 543 -5.07 2.64 -21.40
C LEU A 543 -4.44 2.13 -20.10
N HIS A 544 -4.95 1.02 -19.57
CA HIS A 544 -4.41 0.29 -18.42
C HIS A 544 -3.34 -0.76 -18.79
N GLY A 545 -2.69 -0.65 -19.95
CA GLY A 545 -1.55 -1.50 -20.29
C GLY A 545 -1.92 -2.94 -20.70
N ILE A 546 -3.20 -3.30 -20.71
CA ILE A 546 -3.70 -4.60 -21.18
C ILE A 546 -3.74 -4.54 -22.71
N LYS A 547 -2.60 -4.85 -23.33
CA LYS A 547 -2.41 -4.83 -24.79
C LYS A 547 -1.46 -5.94 -25.22
N PRO A 548 -1.45 -6.35 -26.49
CA PRO A 548 -0.43 -7.26 -26.99
C PRO A 548 0.99 -6.71 -26.75
N PRO A 549 1.97 -7.55 -26.37
CA PRO A 549 1.92 -9.01 -26.27
C PRO A 549 1.48 -9.55 -24.89
N LEU A 550 1.12 -8.69 -23.92
CA LEU A 550 0.74 -9.13 -22.56
C LEU A 550 -0.50 -10.03 -22.58
N VAL A 551 -1.49 -9.68 -23.40
CA VAL A 551 -2.69 -10.47 -23.68
C VAL A 551 -2.95 -10.49 -25.18
N SER A 552 -3.61 -11.54 -25.68
CA SER A 552 -4.15 -11.57 -27.04
C SER A 552 -5.64 -11.21 -27.05
N TYR A 553 -6.09 -10.62 -28.16
CA TYR A 553 -7.49 -10.25 -28.35
C TYR A 553 -8.06 -11.02 -29.53
N GLU A 554 -9.14 -11.74 -29.29
CA GLU A 554 -9.81 -12.54 -30.33
C GLU A 554 -11.29 -12.14 -30.39
N PRO A 555 -11.93 -12.21 -31.58
CA PRO A 555 -13.32 -11.77 -31.72
C PRO A 555 -14.31 -12.75 -31.10
N SER A 556 -13.96 -14.04 -31.00
CA SER A 556 -14.81 -15.08 -30.43
C SER A 556 -13.99 -16.10 -29.63
N ILE A 557 -14.68 -16.85 -28.78
CA ILE A 557 -14.09 -17.95 -28.00
C ILE A 557 -13.52 -19.02 -28.93
N ASP A 558 -14.18 -19.33 -30.05
CA ASP A 558 -13.71 -20.37 -30.97
C ASP A 558 -12.37 -20.02 -31.60
N LYS A 559 -12.18 -18.75 -32.00
CA LYS A 559 -10.88 -18.28 -32.48
C LYS A 559 -9.83 -18.27 -31.37
N ALA A 560 -10.21 -17.86 -30.15
CA ALA A 560 -9.31 -17.93 -29.01
C ALA A 560 -8.83 -19.36 -28.72
N LEU A 561 -9.72 -20.34 -28.77
CA LEU A 561 -9.38 -21.76 -28.63
C LEU A 561 -8.44 -22.22 -29.75
N ALA A 562 -8.70 -21.84 -30.99
CA ALA A 562 -7.82 -22.16 -32.12
C ALA A 562 -6.42 -21.55 -31.96
N THR A 563 -6.32 -20.27 -31.58
CA THR A 563 -5.06 -19.55 -31.35
C THR A 563 -4.26 -20.16 -30.20
N VAL A 564 -4.93 -20.56 -29.12
CA VAL A 564 -4.29 -21.24 -27.99
C VAL A 564 -3.75 -22.60 -28.42
N ARG A 565 -4.57 -23.42 -29.12
CA ARG A 565 -4.18 -24.77 -29.56
C ARG A 565 -3.01 -24.75 -30.54
N GLN A 566 -2.93 -23.76 -31.44
CA GLN A 566 -1.80 -23.61 -32.37
C GLN A 566 -0.49 -23.19 -31.70
N GLY A 567 -0.56 -22.57 -30.52
CA GLY A 567 0.61 -22.07 -29.80
C GLY A 567 1.08 -22.92 -28.62
N VAL A 568 0.52 -24.11 -28.42
CA VAL A 568 0.90 -25.09 -27.38
C VAL A 568 1.67 -26.29 -27.98
N GLY A 569 1.84 -26.32 -29.31
CA GLY A 569 2.64 -27.30 -30.06
C GLY A 569 4.14 -27.06 -29.97
#